data_AF-A0A834AB15-F1
#
_entry.id   AF-A0A834AB15-F1
#
_cell.length_a   1.000
_cell.length_b   1.000
_cell.length_c   1.000
_cell.angle_alpha   90.00
_cell.angle_beta   90.00
_cell.angle_gamma   90.00
#
_symmetry.space_group_name_H-M   'P 1'
#
loop_
_entity.id
_entity.type
_entity.pdbx_description
1 polymer ?
#
loop_
_entity_poly.entity_id
_entity_poly.type
_entity_poly.pdbx_seq_one_letter_code
_entity_poly.pdbx_strand_id
1 'polypeptide(L)'
;MDLDETDSGAGLRWKNVARQLKEDLSSIVLLSEEDLQVLIDVPSSDLARELGHSRVAVQGLQNTLQQVLDQREEARQSKQLLELYLQALEKEGSILSKQQEPEAGFSDQRDAVDAGVSTAGSSETALPSQILAALKEKPAPELSLSSQDLELVAKEDPRALAAALNWDTEKTEAVQQACQQELSLRLQQVQSLRSLRSVSAGRGSLPEKPQAPKRARVDPS
;
A
#
# COMPACT_ATOMS: atom_id res chain seq x y z
N MET A 1 36.63 9.03 -21.07
CA MET A 1 36.20 8.94 -19.67
C MET A 1 35.08 7.94 -19.67
N ASP A 2 35.45 6.68 -19.43
CA ASP A 2 34.55 5.54 -19.40
C ASP A 2 33.74 5.62 -18.10
N LEU A 3 32.45 5.89 -18.22
CA LEU A 3 31.49 5.67 -17.13
C LEU A 3 31.01 4.23 -17.25
N ASP A 4 31.60 3.42 -16.39
CA ASP A 4 31.19 2.09 -15.99
C ASP A 4 29.69 2.10 -15.58
N GLU A 5 28.79 1.76 -16.52
CA GLU A 5 27.36 1.56 -16.24
C GLU A 5 27.09 0.12 -15.79
N THR A 6 27.66 -0.26 -14.65
CA THR A 6 27.18 -1.39 -13.86
C THR A 6 25.94 -0.99 -13.05
N ASP A 7 24.78 -0.92 -13.71
CA ASP A 7 23.49 -0.97 -13.03
C ASP A 7 22.39 -1.58 -13.91
N SER A 8 22.59 -2.83 -14.31
CA SER A 8 21.58 -3.61 -15.05
C SER A 8 20.42 -4.10 -14.17
N GLY A 9 20.36 -3.75 -12.88
CA GLY A 9 19.26 -4.13 -11.98
C GLY A 9 18.26 -3.00 -11.75
N ALA A 10 18.73 -1.88 -11.20
CA ALA A 10 17.86 -0.76 -10.86
C ALA A 10 17.56 0.14 -12.07
N GLY A 11 18.47 0.22 -13.05
CA GLY A 11 18.18 0.88 -14.34
C GLY A 11 17.05 0.25 -15.15
N LEU A 12 16.76 -1.05 -14.93
CA LEU A 12 15.65 -1.77 -15.57
C LEU A 12 14.35 -1.68 -14.78
N ARG A 13 14.42 -1.69 -13.43
CA ARG A 13 13.21 -1.74 -12.59
C ARG A 13 12.32 -0.50 -12.77
N TRP A 14 12.87 0.71 -12.71
CA TRP A 14 12.08 1.93 -12.85
C TRP A 14 11.45 2.06 -14.24
N LYS A 15 12.14 1.58 -15.29
CA LYS A 15 11.61 1.58 -16.66
C LYS A 15 10.43 0.63 -16.81
N ASN A 16 10.47 -0.53 -16.17
CA ASN A 16 9.34 -1.47 -16.17
C ASN A 16 8.12 -0.86 -15.46
N VAL A 17 8.32 -0.24 -14.30
CA VAL A 17 7.24 0.46 -13.56
C VAL A 17 6.71 1.66 -14.37
N ALA A 18 7.58 2.44 -15.01
CA ALA A 18 7.17 3.54 -15.87
C ALA A 18 6.34 3.06 -17.07
N ARG A 19 6.71 1.94 -17.70
CA ARG A 19 5.90 1.32 -18.76
C ARG A 19 4.50 0.91 -18.26
N GLN A 20 4.41 0.35 -17.05
CA GLN A 20 3.12 0.04 -16.43
C GLN A 20 2.26 1.29 -16.20
N LEU A 21 2.85 2.39 -15.72
CA LEU A 21 2.15 3.66 -15.54
C LEU A 21 1.66 4.27 -16.86
N LYS A 22 2.45 4.10 -17.93
CA LYS A 22 2.11 4.57 -19.28
C LYS A 22 0.87 3.86 -19.82
N GLU A 23 0.74 2.56 -19.55
CA GLU A 23 -0.43 1.78 -19.95
C GLU A 23 -1.67 2.12 -19.11
N ASP A 24 -1.50 2.22 -17.78
CA ASP A 24 -2.58 2.55 -16.87
C ASP A 24 -2.12 3.35 -15.66
N LEU A 25 -2.39 4.66 -15.65
CA LEU A 25 -2.13 5.53 -14.48
C LEU A 25 -2.83 5.06 -13.19
N SER A 26 -3.92 4.29 -13.27
CA SER A 26 -4.56 3.74 -12.07
C SER A 26 -3.67 2.70 -11.35
N SER A 27 -2.64 2.17 -12.02
CA SER A 27 -1.70 1.23 -11.42
C SER A 27 -0.85 1.82 -10.29
N ILE A 28 -0.75 3.16 -10.16
CA ILE A 28 -0.09 3.84 -9.01
C ILE A 28 -0.57 3.28 -7.67
N VAL A 29 -1.87 3.01 -7.55
CA VAL A 29 -2.48 2.47 -6.32
C VAL A 29 -1.92 1.09 -5.95
N LEU A 30 -1.52 0.30 -6.94
CA LEU A 30 -1.08 -1.09 -6.78
C LEU A 30 0.42 -1.21 -6.46
N LEU A 31 1.19 -0.14 -6.66
CA LEU A 31 2.64 -0.16 -6.49
C LEU A 31 3.05 -0.19 -5.02
N SER A 32 4.21 -0.79 -4.78
CA SER A 32 4.90 -0.72 -3.49
C SER A 32 5.41 0.69 -3.23
N GLU A 33 5.64 1.04 -1.96
CA GLU A 33 6.28 2.32 -1.62
C GLU A 33 7.68 2.43 -2.25
N GLU A 34 8.41 1.31 -2.37
CA GLU A 34 9.75 1.29 -2.98
C GLU A 34 9.68 1.62 -4.48
N ASP A 35 8.73 1.05 -5.22
CA ASP A 35 8.57 1.33 -6.65
C ASP A 35 8.14 2.79 -6.89
N LEU A 36 7.29 3.33 -6.00
CA LEU A 36 6.91 4.74 -6.04
C LEU A 36 8.12 5.65 -5.79
N GLN A 37 8.95 5.34 -4.79
CA GLN A 37 10.16 6.10 -4.48
C GLN A 37 11.15 6.08 -5.64
N VAL A 38 11.38 4.92 -6.25
CA VAL A 38 12.28 4.77 -7.40
C VAL A 38 11.83 5.66 -8.58
N LEU A 39 10.52 5.82 -8.82
CA LEU A 39 10.02 6.72 -9.87
C LEU A 39 10.17 8.21 -9.53
N ILE A 40 10.14 8.57 -8.25
CA ILE A 40 10.35 9.94 -7.78
C ILE A 40 11.82 10.33 -7.94
N ASP A 41 12.73 9.40 -7.63
CA ASP A 41 14.18 9.65 -7.64
C ASP A 41 14.76 9.76 -9.06
N VAL A 42 14.06 9.24 -10.07
CA VAL A 42 14.47 9.32 -11.48
C VAL A 42 14.37 10.77 -12.00
N PRO A 43 15.36 11.28 -12.75
CA PRO A 43 15.27 12.60 -13.36
C PRO A 43 14.03 12.76 -14.24
N SER A 44 13.31 13.88 -14.07
CA SER A 44 12.06 14.14 -14.81
C SER A 44 12.23 14.13 -16.33
N SER A 45 13.44 14.36 -16.86
CA SER A 45 13.76 14.22 -18.28
C SER A 45 13.73 12.78 -18.77
N ASP A 46 14.24 11.84 -17.98
CA ASP A 46 14.33 10.43 -18.36
C ASP A 46 12.97 9.75 -18.24
N LEU A 47 12.25 10.05 -17.17
CA LEU A 47 10.88 9.58 -16.98
C LEU A 47 9.93 10.15 -18.05
N ALA A 48 10.10 11.42 -18.45
CA ALA A 48 9.35 12.01 -19.57
C ALA A 48 9.60 11.30 -20.90
N ARG A 49 10.86 10.93 -21.17
CA ARG A 49 11.24 10.18 -22.37
C ARG A 49 10.62 8.78 -22.39
N GLU A 50 10.60 8.06 -21.27
CA GLU A 50 10.02 6.71 -21.20
C GLU A 50 8.48 6.75 -21.32
N LEU A 51 7.84 7.67 -20.58
CA LEU A 51 6.39 7.84 -20.61
C LEU A 51 5.88 8.45 -21.93
N GLY A 52 6.73 9.15 -22.68
CA GLY A 52 6.34 9.86 -23.90
C GLY A 52 5.48 11.10 -23.61
N HIS A 53 5.69 11.74 -22.46
CA HIS A 53 4.96 12.92 -22.01
C HIS A 53 5.85 14.15 -21.89
N SER A 54 5.24 15.33 -21.75
CA SER A 54 6.01 16.54 -21.51
C SER A 54 6.65 16.51 -20.12
N ARG A 55 7.80 17.18 -19.95
CA ARG A 55 8.48 17.27 -18.66
C ARG A 55 7.60 17.89 -17.57
N VAL A 56 6.73 18.83 -17.94
CA VAL A 56 5.77 19.45 -17.00
C VAL A 56 4.73 18.45 -16.52
N ALA A 57 4.18 17.63 -17.42
CA ALA A 57 3.22 16.58 -17.06
C ALA A 57 3.87 15.52 -16.16
N VAL A 58 5.11 15.12 -16.45
CA VAL A 58 5.86 14.18 -15.62
C VAL A 58 6.23 14.76 -14.26
N GLN A 59 6.57 16.04 -14.18
CA GLN A 59 6.79 16.69 -12.89
C GLN A 59 5.50 16.70 -12.05
N GLY A 60 4.36 16.98 -12.66
CA GLY A 60 3.05 16.87 -12.02
C GLY A 60 2.75 15.46 -11.51
N LEU A 61 3.09 14.44 -12.32
CA LEU A 61 3.00 13.04 -11.93
C LEU A 61 3.91 12.72 -10.73
N GLN A 62 5.18 13.10 -10.76
CA GLN A 62 6.11 12.85 -9.64
C GLN A 62 5.64 13.52 -8.34
N ASN A 63 5.07 14.73 -8.42
CA ASN A 63 4.46 15.38 -7.26
C ASN A 63 3.24 14.58 -6.74
N THR A 64 2.45 13.98 -7.62
CA THR A 64 1.33 13.10 -7.23
C THR A 64 1.84 11.81 -6.60
N LEU A 65 2.91 11.20 -7.13
CA LEU A 65 3.53 10.01 -6.52
C LEU A 65 4.05 10.31 -5.11
N GLN A 66 4.69 11.47 -4.92
CA GLN A 66 5.12 11.93 -3.59
C GLN A 66 3.93 12.08 -2.65
N GLN A 67 2.85 12.73 -3.11
CA GLN A 67 1.64 12.89 -2.29
C GLN A 67 1.03 11.54 -1.88
N VAL A 68 1.09 10.51 -2.74
CA VAL A 68 0.63 9.16 -2.39
C VAL A 68 1.50 8.54 -1.30
N LEU A 69 2.82 8.71 -1.36
CA LEU A 69 3.71 8.25 -0.29
C LEU A 69 3.43 8.98 1.03
N ASP A 70 3.27 10.30 0.98
CA ASP A 70 2.96 11.12 2.15
C ASP A 70 1.63 10.69 2.80
N GLN A 71 0.61 10.40 1.99
CA GLN A 71 -0.68 9.89 2.48
C GLN A 71 -0.57 8.52 3.16
N ARG A 72 0.28 7.62 2.63
CA ARG A 72 0.53 6.31 3.26
C ARG A 72 1.25 6.48 4.60
N GLU A 73 2.20 7.40 4.69
CA GLU A 73 2.88 7.74 5.95
C GLU A 73 1.91 8.38 6.96
N GLU A 74 1.06 9.30 6.53
CA GLU A 74 0.02 9.89 7.39
C GLU A 74 -0.96 8.82 7.92
N ALA A 75 -1.37 7.88 7.06
CA ALA A 75 -2.21 6.76 7.46
C ALA A 75 -1.51 5.85 8.49
N ARG A 76 -0.20 5.62 8.34
CA ARG A 76 0.60 4.87 9.31
C ARG A 76 0.67 5.58 10.66
N GLN A 77 1.00 6.88 10.66
CA GLN A 77 1.11 7.68 11.88
C GLN A 77 -0.22 7.78 12.62
N SER A 78 -1.32 7.97 11.89
CA SER A 78 -2.67 8.02 12.49
C SER A 78 -3.09 6.68 13.11
N LYS A 79 -2.79 5.55 12.46
CA LYS A 79 -3.02 4.21 13.02
C LYS A 79 -2.21 4.00 14.30
N GLN A 80 -0.92 4.34 14.29
CA GLN A 80 -0.06 4.20 15.46
C GLN A 80 -0.54 5.07 16.63
N LEU A 81 -0.96 6.30 16.35
CA LEU A 81 -1.52 7.19 17.36
C LEU A 81 -2.81 6.60 17.96
N LEU A 82 -3.69 6.05 17.12
CA LEU A 82 -4.93 5.42 17.55
C LEU A 82 -4.66 4.19 18.45
N GLU A 83 -3.69 3.35 18.08
CA GLU A 83 -3.26 2.20 18.89
C GLU A 83 -2.76 2.63 20.27
N LEU A 84 -1.90 3.65 20.33
CA LEU A 84 -1.41 4.20 21.59
C LEU A 84 -2.54 4.78 22.46
N TYR A 85 -3.53 5.43 21.84
CA TYR A 85 -4.71 5.95 22.53
C TYR A 85 -5.57 4.82 23.13
N LEU A 86 -5.84 3.76 22.35
CA LEU A 86 -6.57 2.59 22.82
C LEU A 86 -5.84 1.89 23.97
N GLN A 87 -4.52 1.77 23.87
CA GLN A 87 -3.69 1.19 24.93
C GLN A 87 -3.72 2.04 26.22
N ALA A 88 -3.77 3.37 26.09
CA ALA A 88 -3.90 4.26 27.25
C ALA A 88 -5.25 4.07 27.95
N LEU A 89 -6.36 3.99 27.19
CA LEU A 89 -7.69 3.73 27.73
C LEU A 89 -7.79 2.39 28.46
N GLU A 90 -7.20 1.33 27.89
CA GLU A 90 -7.17 0.01 28.53
C GLU A 90 -6.43 0.04 29.87
N LYS A 91 -5.30 0.74 29.93
CA LYS A 91 -4.54 0.94 31.16
C LYS A 91 -5.35 1.72 32.20
N GLU A 92 -6.02 2.80 31.81
CA GLU A 92 -6.90 3.56 32.70
C GLU A 92 -8.06 2.71 33.25
N GLY A 93 -8.73 1.93 32.39
CA GLY A 93 -9.78 0.99 32.81
C GLY A 93 -9.27 -0.10 33.76
N SER A 94 -8.07 -0.64 33.50
CA SER A 94 -7.41 -1.61 34.38
C SER A 94 -7.09 -1.02 35.75
N ILE A 95 -6.65 0.24 35.82
CA ILE A 95 -6.35 0.93 37.08
C ILE A 95 -7.63 1.18 37.89
N LEU A 96 -8.72 1.61 37.25
CA LEU A 96 -10.00 1.84 37.92
C LEU A 96 -10.64 0.55 38.44
N SER A 97 -10.53 -0.55 37.68
CA SER A 97 -11.01 -1.87 38.12
C SER A 97 -10.22 -2.40 39.32
N LYS A 98 -8.91 -2.14 39.39
CA LYS A 98 -8.06 -2.53 40.53
C LYS A 98 -8.28 -1.71 41.79
N GLN A 99 -8.86 -0.50 41.68
CA GLN A 99 -9.19 0.33 42.84
C GLN A 99 -10.52 -0.07 43.53
N GLN A 100 -11.33 -0.96 42.92
CA GLN A 100 -12.59 -1.44 43.49
C GLN A 100 -12.50 -2.75 44.29
N GLU A 101 -11.34 -3.41 44.35
CA GLU A 101 -11.15 -4.61 45.20
C GLU A 101 -10.40 -4.25 46.49
N PRO A 102 -10.96 -4.52 47.70
CA PRO A 102 -10.20 -4.50 48.93
C PRO A 102 -9.38 -5.80 49.07
N GLU A 103 -8.22 -5.67 49.72
CA GLU A 103 -7.22 -6.72 49.97
C GLU A 103 -7.77 -8.10 50.37
N ALA A 104 -7.15 -9.15 49.80
CA ALA A 104 -6.78 -10.34 50.54
C ALA A 104 -5.46 -10.88 49.96
N GLY A 105 -4.41 -10.87 50.79
CA GLY A 105 -3.07 -11.29 50.41
C GLY A 105 -2.94 -12.80 50.17
N PHE A 106 -1.83 -13.20 49.55
CA PHE A 106 -0.87 -14.15 50.09
C PHE A 106 0.32 -14.29 49.11
N SER A 107 1.52 -14.32 49.67
CA SER A 107 2.73 -14.79 49.02
C SER A 107 2.58 -16.22 48.50
N ASP A 108 3.25 -16.60 47.42
CA ASP A 108 4.46 -17.42 47.52
C ASP A 108 5.14 -17.60 46.15
N GLN A 109 6.45 -17.61 46.22
CA GLN A 109 7.42 -17.84 45.16
C GLN A 109 7.52 -19.34 44.89
N ARG A 110 7.24 -19.80 43.66
CA ARG A 110 7.77 -21.09 43.17
C ARG A 110 8.20 -21.02 41.71
N ASP A 111 9.52 -21.00 41.59
CA ASP A 111 10.31 -21.51 40.49
C ASP A 111 9.89 -22.95 40.12
N ALA A 112 9.74 -23.19 38.82
CA ALA A 112 9.59 -24.53 38.24
C ALA A 112 10.26 -24.55 36.86
N VAL A 113 11.36 -25.28 36.84
CA VAL A 113 12.20 -25.68 35.70
C VAL A 113 11.45 -26.46 34.61
N ASP A 114 11.92 -26.21 33.38
CA ASP A 114 12.04 -27.08 32.20
C ASP A 114 10.84 -27.93 31.75
N ALA A 115 10.35 -27.61 30.55
CA ALA A 115 9.88 -28.61 29.61
C ALA A 115 10.21 -28.14 28.19
N GLY A 116 11.38 -28.55 27.70
CA GLY A 116 11.66 -28.57 26.27
C GLY A 116 10.53 -29.25 25.50
N VAL A 117 10.06 -28.58 24.44
CA VAL A 117 9.22 -29.23 23.43
C VAL A 117 9.67 -28.77 22.04
N SER A 118 10.23 -29.77 21.35
CA SER A 118 10.10 -30.02 19.92
C SER A 118 10.42 -28.88 18.97
N THR A 119 11.68 -28.85 18.53
CA THR A 119 12.06 -28.44 17.18
C THR A 119 11.31 -29.32 16.17
N ALA A 120 10.10 -28.92 15.80
CA ALA A 120 9.28 -29.59 14.80
C ALA A 120 9.20 -28.71 13.56
N GLY A 121 9.88 -29.17 12.51
CA GLY A 121 9.66 -28.78 11.11
C GLY A 121 9.72 -27.30 10.83
N SER A 122 10.87 -26.82 10.32
CA SER A 122 10.97 -25.55 9.62
C SER A 122 9.92 -25.53 8.52
N SER A 123 8.75 -24.96 8.81
CA SER A 123 7.76 -24.61 7.81
C SER A 123 8.33 -23.36 7.16
N GLU A 124 9.23 -23.57 6.19
CA GLU A 124 9.77 -22.48 5.39
C GLU A 124 8.59 -21.78 4.73
N THR A 125 8.42 -20.50 5.03
CA THR A 125 7.44 -19.68 4.32
C THR A 125 7.85 -19.57 2.87
N ALA A 126 6.87 -19.58 1.98
CA ALA A 126 7.13 -19.41 0.55
C ALA A 126 7.39 -17.93 0.18
N LEU A 127 7.33 -17.02 1.15
CA LEU A 127 7.43 -15.59 0.94
C LEU A 127 8.88 -15.13 0.70
N PRO A 128 9.11 -14.30 -0.34
CA PRO A 128 10.38 -13.60 -0.54
C PRO A 128 10.88 -12.87 0.72
N SER A 129 12.20 -12.85 0.92
CA SER A 129 12.85 -12.19 2.06
C SER A 129 12.53 -10.70 2.15
N GLN A 130 12.33 -10.02 1.02
CA GLN A 130 11.95 -8.60 0.96
C GLN A 130 10.58 -8.34 1.59
N ILE A 131 9.61 -9.25 1.38
CA ILE A 131 8.28 -9.15 1.98
C ILE A 131 8.38 -9.35 3.49
N LEU A 132 9.13 -10.35 3.95
CA LEU A 132 9.35 -10.59 5.38
C LEU A 132 10.05 -9.41 6.07
N ALA A 133 11.01 -8.78 5.40
CA ALA A 133 11.66 -7.58 5.89
C ALA A 133 10.66 -6.42 6.01
N ALA A 134 9.89 -6.15 4.97
CA ALA A 134 8.88 -5.09 4.97
C ALA A 134 7.80 -5.30 6.06
N LEU A 135 7.36 -6.54 6.28
CA LEU A 135 6.43 -6.89 7.35
C LEU A 135 7.01 -6.61 8.74
N LYS A 136 8.32 -6.83 8.93
CA LYS A 136 8.97 -6.69 10.23
C LYS A 136 9.44 -5.27 10.55
N GLU A 137 9.80 -4.49 9.53
CA GLU A 137 10.46 -3.20 9.71
C GLU A 137 9.51 -2.06 10.10
N LYS A 138 8.27 -2.08 9.60
CA LYS A 138 7.35 -0.94 9.72
C LYS A 138 6.07 -1.30 10.47
N PRO A 139 5.53 -0.36 11.29
CA PRO A 139 4.13 -0.46 11.72
C PRO A 139 3.21 -0.30 10.51
N ALA A 140 2.05 -0.97 10.55
CA ALA A 140 1.11 -1.03 9.43
C ALA A 140 1.79 -1.40 8.08
N PRO A 141 2.45 -2.58 8.00
CA PRO A 141 3.24 -2.96 6.84
C PRO A 141 2.41 -3.16 5.56
N GLU A 142 1.09 -3.34 5.70
CA GLU A 142 0.16 -3.44 4.57
C GLU A 142 0.21 -2.22 3.64
N LEU A 143 0.59 -1.05 4.16
CA LEU A 143 0.67 0.19 3.38
C LEU A 143 1.92 0.22 2.47
N SER A 144 2.97 -0.52 2.84
CA SER A 144 4.27 -0.47 2.14
C SER A 144 4.38 -1.44 0.96
N LEU A 145 3.70 -2.57 1.05
CA LEU A 145 3.77 -3.66 0.07
C LEU A 145 3.04 -3.31 -1.24
N SER A 146 3.43 -3.97 -2.33
CA SER A 146 2.65 -3.95 -3.58
C SER A 146 1.37 -4.77 -3.43
N SER A 147 0.37 -4.55 -4.28
CA SER A 147 -0.83 -5.39 -4.27
C SER A 147 -0.54 -6.87 -4.58
N GLN A 148 0.52 -7.17 -5.32
CA GLN A 148 0.93 -8.55 -5.58
C GLN A 148 1.54 -9.20 -4.32
N ASP A 149 2.38 -8.46 -3.60
CA ASP A 149 2.97 -8.94 -2.35
C ASP A 149 1.90 -9.11 -1.27
N LEU A 150 0.94 -8.19 -1.18
CA LEU A 150 -0.22 -8.31 -0.28
C LEU A 150 -1.04 -9.57 -0.59
N GLU A 151 -1.19 -9.94 -1.86
CA GLU A 151 -1.89 -11.17 -2.25
C GLU A 151 -1.12 -12.43 -1.82
N LEU A 152 0.22 -12.41 -1.89
CA LEU A 152 1.05 -13.51 -1.40
C LEU A 152 0.92 -13.65 0.13
N VAL A 153 1.01 -12.55 0.87
CA VAL A 153 0.82 -12.54 2.33
C VAL A 153 -0.57 -13.04 2.71
N ALA A 154 -1.61 -12.65 1.97
CA ALA A 154 -2.98 -13.09 2.23
C ALA A 154 -3.19 -14.60 1.99
N LYS A 155 -2.41 -15.21 1.09
CA LYS A 155 -2.47 -16.65 0.77
C LYS A 155 -1.60 -17.53 1.67
N GLU A 156 -0.65 -16.95 2.39
CA GLU A 156 0.27 -17.68 3.25
C GLU A 156 -0.48 -18.30 4.45
N ASP A 157 0.01 -19.45 4.92
CA ASP A 157 -0.53 -20.06 6.14
C ASP A 157 -0.16 -19.21 7.38
N PRO A 158 -1.12 -18.86 8.25
CA PRO A 158 -0.85 -18.02 9.42
C PRO A 158 0.21 -18.59 10.36
N ARG A 159 0.33 -19.92 10.48
CA ARG A 159 1.32 -20.56 11.37
C ARG A 159 2.71 -20.52 10.77
N ALA A 160 2.84 -20.74 9.46
CA ALA A 160 4.09 -20.57 8.74
C ALA A 160 4.56 -19.10 8.82
N LEU A 161 3.65 -18.16 8.59
CA LEU A 161 3.94 -16.72 8.68
C LEU A 161 4.39 -16.29 10.08
N ALA A 162 3.72 -16.78 11.13
CA ALA A 162 4.07 -16.50 12.51
C ALA A 162 5.47 -17.04 12.86
N ALA A 163 5.80 -18.26 12.40
CA ALA A 163 7.10 -18.86 12.59
C ALA A 163 8.23 -18.07 11.91
N ALA A 164 8.02 -17.63 10.66
CA ALA A 164 9.03 -16.84 9.93
C ALA A 164 9.26 -15.45 10.53
N LEU A 165 8.18 -14.79 11.00
CA LEU A 165 8.26 -13.44 11.57
C LEU A 165 8.64 -13.43 13.06
N ASN A 166 8.65 -14.60 13.71
CA ASN A 166 8.79 -14.76 15.16
C ASN A 166 7.75 -13.93 15.92
N TRP A 167 6.50 -13.97 15.45
CA TRP A 167 5.36 -13.30 16.07
C TRP A 167 4.42 -14.33 16.69
N ASP A 168 3.58 -13.88 17.63
CA ASP A 168 2.45 -14.67 18.09
C ASP A 168 1.38 -14.80 16.98
N THR A 169 0.48 -15.76 17.16
CA THR A 169 -0.57 -16.07 16.18
C THR A 169 -1.56 -14.92 16.05
N GLU A 170 -1.91 -14.25 17.15
CA GLU A 170 -2.92 -13.17 17.15
C GLU A 170 -2.43 -11.95 16.34
N LYS A 171 -1.19 -11.51 16.59
CA LYS A 171 -0.52 -10.45 15.85
C LYS A 171 -0.35 -10.80 14.38
N THR A 172 0.02 -12.05 14.08
CA THR A 172 0.20 -12.51 12.71
C THR A 172 -1.13 -12.49 11.95
N GLU A 173 -2.20 -13.01 12.56
CA GLU A 173 -3.55 -12.98 11.99
C GLU A 173 -4.04 -11.55 11.79
N ALA A 174 -3.81 -10.66 12.77
CA ALA A 174 -4.19 -9.24 12.67
C ALA A 174 -3.48 -8.54 11.49
N VAL A 175 -2.18 -8.75 11.33
CA VAL A 175 -1.41 -8.17 10.20
C VAL A 175 -1.85 -8.77 8.87
N GLN A 176 -2.09 -10.09 8.81
CA GLN A 176 -2.56 -10.75 7.60
C GLN A 176 -3.96 -10.24 7.20
N GLN A 177 -4.85 -10.04 8.17
CA GLN A 177 -6.17 -9.45 7.95
C GLN A 177 -6.07 -8.01 7.46
N ALA A 178 -5.18 -7.20 8.05
CA ALA A 178 -4.94 -5.83 7.60
C ALA A 178 -4.41 -5.79 6.14
N CYS A 179 -3.51 -6.71 5.77
CA CYS A 179 -3.02 -6.86 4.41
C CYS A 179 -4.15 -7.20 3.42
N GLN A 180 -5.06 -8.09 3.81
CA GLN A 180 -6.21 -8.47 2.99
C GLN A 180 -7.19 -7.30 2.81
N GLN A 181 -7.46 -6.54 3.88
CA GLN A 181 -8.30 -5.35 3.83
C GLN A 181 -7.72 -4.29 2.90
N GLU A 182 -6.43 -3.99 3.04
CA GLU A 182 -5.73 -3.01 2.19
C GLU A 182 -5.74 -3.46 0.71
N LEU A 183 -5.51 -4.74 0.43
CA LEU A 183 -5.61 -5.28 -0.92
C LEU A 183 -7.01 -5.06 -1.51
N SER A 184 -8.05 -5.37 -0.75
CA SER A 184 -9.44 -5.18 -1.21
C SER A 184 -9.75 -3.71 -1.52
N LEU A 185 -9.27 -2.80 -0.68
CA LEU A 185 -9.44 -1.35 -0.84
C LEU A 185 -8.76 -0.87 -2.13
N ARG A 186 -7.50 -1.25 -2.35
CA ARG A 186 -6.73 -0.87 -3.55
C ARG A 186 -7.39 -1.38 -4.83
N LEU A 187 -7.84 -2.64 -4.84
CA LEU A 187 -8.53 -3.21 -5.99
C LEU A 187 -9.85 -2.49 -6.29
N GLN A 188 -10.63 -2.16 -5.26
CA GLN A 188 -11.86 -1.38 -5.42
C GLN A 188 -11.58 0.03 -5.97
N GLN A 189 -10.54 0.70 -5.49
CA GLN A 189 -10.14 2.02 -6.00
C GLN A 189 -9.78 1.94 -7.49
N VAL A 190 -8.97 0.98 -7.90
CA VAL A 190 -8.59 0.79 -9.31
C VAL A 190 -9.80 0.49 -10.18
N GLN A 191 -10.70 -0.39 -9.75
CA GLN A 191 -11.94 -0.68 -10.47
C GLN A 191 -12.80 0.58 -10.64
N SER A 192 -12.90 1.39 -9.59
CA SER A 192 -13.64 2.65 -9.60
C SER A 192 -13.03 3.65 -10.60
N LEU A 193 -11.70 3.82 -10.58
CA LEU A 193 -10.99 4.71 -11.50
C LEU A 193 -11.13 4.27 -12.97
N ARG A 194 -11.03 2.96 -13.24
CA ARG A 194 -11.25 2.39 -14.58
C ARG A 194 -12.67 2.61 -15.07
N SER A 195 -13.66 2.49 -14.19
CA SER A 195 -15.07 2.78 -14.49
C SER A 195 -15.28 4.25 -14.83
N LEU A 196 -14.64 5.17 -14.10
CA LEU A 196 -14.69 6.60 -14.41
C LEU A 196 -14.02 6.93 -15.75
N ARG A 197 -12.90 6.27 -16.07
CA ARG A 197 -12.21 6.42 -17.36
C ARG A 197 -13.09 5.95 -18.52
N SER A 198 -13.75 4.79 -18.42
CA SER A 198 -14.61 4.28 -19.50
C SER A 198 -15.81 5.19 -19.79
N VAL A 199 -16.45 5.72 -18.75
CA VAL A 199 -17.56 6.67 -18.89
C VAL A 199 -17.09 8.00 -19.49
N SER A 200 -15.89 8.46 -19.13
CA SER A 200 -15.32 9.71 -19.66
C SER A 200 -14.94 9.57 -21.14
N ALA A 201 -14.38 8.41 -21.54
CA ALA A 201 -14.07 8.10 -22.93
C ALA A 201 -15.33 8.02 -23.81
N GLY A 202 -16.42 7.43 -23.30
CA GLY A 202 -17.70 7.34 -24.02
C GLY A 202 -18.43 8.69 -24.20
N ARG A 203 -18.12 9.70 -23.37
CA ARG A 203 -18.65 11.06 -23.53
C ARG A 203 -17.94 11.89 -24.61
N GLY A 204 -16.72 11.51 -25.00
CA GLY A 204 -15.97 12.17 -26.08
C GLY A 204 -16.42 11.78 -27.49
N SER A 205 -17.29 10.78 -27.64
CA SER A 205 -17.70 10.22 -28.94
C SER A 205 -19.15 10.57 -29.36
N LEU A 206 -19.77 11.61 -28.79
CA LEU A 206 -21.05 12.10 -29.28
C LEU A 206 -20.84 12.91 -30.57
N PRO A 207 -21.53 12.60 -31.68
CA PRO A 207 -21.46 13.40 -32.89
C PRO A 207 -22.22 14.71 -32.65
N GLU A 208 -21.48 15.80 -32.49
CA GLU A 208 -22.01 17.13 -32.77
C GLU A 208 -22.47 17.16 -34.22
N LYS A 209 -23.79 17.23 -34.47
CA LYS A 209 -24.29 17.85 -35.70
C LYS A 209 -25.62 18.58 -35.52
N PRO A 210 -25.84 19.63 -36.33
CA PRO A 210 -26.45 20.89 -35.91
C PRO A 210 -27.76 21.17 -36.63
N GLN A 211 -28.61 22.07 -36.11
CA GLN A 211 -29.50 22.87 -36.95
C GLN A 211 -30.09 24.06 -36.20
N ALA A 212 -29.56 25.25 -36.48
CA ALA A 212 -30.25 26.50 -36.28
C ALA A 212 -31.29 26.68 -37.42
N PRO A 213 -32.55 27.05 -37.13
CA PRO A 213 -33.49 27.41 -38.19
C PRO A 213 -33.13 28.79 -38.77
N LYS A 214 -32.92 28.79 -40.08
CA LYS A 214 -32.63 29.96 -40.93
C LYS A 214 -33.70 31.03 -40.74
N ARG A 215 -33.27 32.27 -40.45
CA ARG A 215 -34.10 33.48 -40.65
C ARG A 215 -34.48 33.56 -42.12
N ALA A 216 -35.78 33.50 -42.42
CA ALA A 216 -36.31 33.98 -43.69
C ALA A 216 -36.47 35.51 -43.59
N ARG A 217 -35.62 36.25 -44.31
CA ARG A 217 -35.94 37.60 -44.79
C ARG A 217 -36.56 37.40 -46.17
N VAL A 218 -37.83 37.74 -46.33
CA VAL A 218 -38.44 38.03 -47.62
C VAL A 218 -39.38 39.22 -47.41
N ASP A 219 -38.86 40.42 -47.68
CA ASP A 219 -39.63 41.47 -48.38
C ASP A 219 -39.60 41.11 -49.88
N PRO A 220 -40.56 41.49 -50.75
CA PRO A 220 -41.21 42.81 -50.79
C PRO A 220 -42.71 42.83 -51.21
N SER A 221 -43.42 43.93 -50.93
CA SER A 221 -43.97 44.87 -51.94
C SER A 221 -44.76 46.01 -51.30
#